data_AF-A0A517S890-F1
#
_entry.id   AF-A0A517S890-F1
#
_cell.length_a   1.000
_cell.length_b   1.000
_cell.length_c   1.000
_cell.angle_alpha   90.00
_cell.angle_beta   90.00
_cell.angle_gamma   90.00
#
_symmetry.space_group_name_H-M   'P 1'
#
loop_
_entity.id
_entity.type
_entity.pdbx_description
1 polymer ?
#
loop_
_entity_poly.entity_id
_entity_poly.type
_entity_poly.pdbx_seq_one_letter_code
_entity_poly.pdbx_strand_id
1 'polypeptide(L)'
;MQTSSRNAVWIGILLLCIMPKGQAAAAGLIRQLPPDGAWSLFTTVTSSEPELQVPKDSKFQFDSALTGRSEVWGSLKLSSVGRKTVDGRNCRWIEIEVKSPSPGSHPEIVVKMLIPEKVLVEDTDPLAQVIRLYVQYDLLNEGQPTLIEDEKRKRYELDRVRLWLLPPAGTTTRLNEQTISTKAGTFSCQGDCGEHRFQSTGIVENSAGSWSGTFQRYRHENAPFGVVSLSLIGNAIEEIATPQAKVRMKTDVTQRAVLTETGIGAKSRFSRVE
;
A
#
# COMPACT_ATOMS: atom_id res chain seq x y z
N MET A 1 -67.50 21.67 -35.12
CA MET A 1 -66.07 21.41 -35.35
C MET A 1 -65.30 21.97 -34.16
N GLN A 2 -64.88 21.10 -33.25
CA GLN A 2 -64.31 21.43 -31.93
C GLN A 2 -62.79 21.48 -32.05
N THR A 3 -62.20 22.63 -31.72
CA THR A 3 -60.76 22.86 -31.63
C THR A 3 -60.25 22.33 -30.29
N SER A 4 -59.39 21.32 -30.32
CA SER A 4 -58.69 20.79 -29.14
C SER A 4 -57.23 21.25 -29.17
N SER A 5 -56.93 22.30 -28.40
CA SER A 5 -55.56 22.78 -28.16
C SER A 5 -54.90 21.88 -27.12
N ARG A 6 -53.87 21.14 -27.55
CA ARG A 6 -53.01 20.32 -26.68
C ARG A 6 -52.00 21.21 -25.98
N ASN A 7 -52.10 21.30 -24.66
CA ASN A 7 -51.12 21.94 -23.79
C ASN A 7 -49.82 21.13 -23.79
N ALA A 8 -48.73 21.73 -24.27
CA ALA A 8 -47.39 21.19 -24.17
C ALA A 8 -46.82 21.50 -22.77
N VAL A 9 -46.77 20.49 -21.91
CA VAL A 9 -46.11 20.56 -20.60
C VAL A 9 -44.61 20.36 -20.81
N TRP A 10 -43.83 21.43 -20.68
CA TRP A 10 -42.37 21.38 -20.65
C TRP A 10 -41.90 20.80 -19.31
N ILE A 11 -41.51 19.52 -19.31
CA ILE A 11 -40.79 18.91 -18.18
C ILE A 11 -39.33 19.32 -18.31
N GLY A 12 -38.95 20.39 -17.59
CA GLY A 12 -37.56 20.76 -17.38
C GLY A 12 -36.88 19.73 -16.48
N ILE A 13 -36.09 18.85 -17.06
CA ILE A 13 -35.20 17.95 -16.30
C ILE A 13 -34.08 18.82 -15.74
N LEU A 14 -34.20 19.18 -14.46
CA LEU A 14 -33.15 19.80 -13.67
C LEU A 14 -32.02 18.76 -13.51
N LEU A 15 -31.00 18.82 -14.37
CA LEU A 15 -29.77 18.06 -14.22
C LEU A 15 -29.04 18.59 -12.97
N LEU A 16 -29.39 18.03 -11.82
CA LEU A 16 -28.67 18.24 -10.57
C LEU A 16 -27.31 17.58 -10.76
N CYS A 17 -26.29 18.37 -11.12
CA CYS A 17 -24.90 17.97 -11.04
C CYS A 17 -24.58 17.73 -9.56
N ILE A 18 -24.87 16.51 -9.10
CA ILE A 18 -24.40 15.99 -7.82
C ILE A 18 -22.87 15.91 -7.99
N MET A 19 -22.19 16.99 -7.65
CA MET A 19 -20.75 17.00 -7.45
C MET A 19 -20.48 15.91 -6.40
N PRO A 20 -19.74 14.85 -6.73
CA PRO A 20 -19.46 13.79 -5.78
C PRO A 20 -18.77 14.43 -4.58
N LYS A 21 -19.39 14.27 -3.40
CA LYS A 21 -18.75 14.58 -2.11
C LYS A 21 -17.38 13.95 -2.16
N GLY A 22 -16.34 14.77 -2.03
CA GLY A 22 -14.95 14.34 -2.07
C GLY A 22 -14.73 13.29 -1.01
N GLN A 23 -14.93 12.02 -1.37
CA GLN A 23 -14.56 10.89 -0.56
C GLN A 23 -13.04 10.91 -0.59
N ALA A 24 -12.46 11.26 0.57
CA ALA A 24 -11.12 10.79 0.89
C ALA A 24 -11.08 9.30 0.54
N ALA A 25 -9.98 8.85 0.00
CA ALA A 25 -9.84 7.47 -0.41
C ALA A 25 -8.47 7.02 -0.01
N ALA A 26 -8.39 5.76 0.44
CA ALA A 26 -7.19 5.08 0.89
C ALA A 26 -5.94 5.62 0.18
N ALA A 27 -4.98 6.15 0.94
CA ALA A 27 -3.90 6.98 0.42
C ALA A 27 -2.75 6.21 -0.27
N GLY A 28 -2.86 4.87 -0.33
CA GLY A 28 -1.84 3.99 -0.88
C GLY A 28 -1.82 3.90 -2.42
N LEU A 29 -1.19 2.82 -2.91
CA LEU A 29 -1.00 2.50 -4.33
C LEU A 29 -2.25 1.96 -5.04
N ILE A 30 -3.33 1.66 -4.31
CA ILE A 30 -4.61 1.23 -4.86
C ILE A 30 -5.63 2.34 -4.69
N ARG A 31 -6.05 2.95 -5.80
CA ARG A 31 -7.14 3.93 -5.85
C ARG A 31 -8.35 3.44 -6.65
N GLN A 32 -8.11 2.52 -7.58
CA GLN A 32 -9.13 1.84 -8.37
C GLN A 32 -8.76 0.36 -8.53
N LEU A 33 -9.77 -0.45 -8.82
CA LEU A 33 -9.58 -1.87 -9.12
C LEU A 33 -9.42 -2.06 -10.62
N PRO A 34 -8.26 -2.52 -11.11
CA PRO A 34 -8.14 -2.89 -12.49
C PRO A 34 -8.86 -4.22 -12.78
N PRO A 35 -9.01 -4.57 -14.08
CA PRO A 35 -9.37 -5.92 -14.49
C PRO A 35 -8.47 -7.00 -13.87
N ASP A 36 -8.95 -8.24 -13.89
CA ASP A 36 -8.12 -9.37 -13.49
C ASP A 36 -6.95 -9.59 -14.45
N GLY A 37 -5.79 -9.98 -13.92
CA GLY A 37 -4.55 -10.11 -14.66
C GLY A 37 -3.82 -8.79 -14.92
N ALA A 38 -4.34 -7.64 -14.48
CA ALA A 38 -3.61 -6.38 -14.60
C ALA A 38 -2.49 -6.26 -13.56
N TRP A 39 -1.40 -5.58 -13.90
CA TRP A 39 -0.29 -5.31 -12.99
C TRP A 39 0.35 -3.94 -13.23
N SER A 40 1.06 -3.44 -12.21
CA SER A 40 1.86 -2.22 -12.24
C SER A 40 3.20 -2.46 -11.53
N LEU A 41 4.29 -2.06 -12.17
CA LEU A 41 5.64 -2.12 -11.62
C LEU A 41 6.12 -0.71 -11.29
N PHE A 42 6.54 -0.54 -10.04
CA PHE A 42 7.08 0.70 -9.52
C PHE A 42 8.58 0.52 -9.26
N THR A 43 9.37 1.52 -9.62
CA THR A 43 10.72 1.67 -9.04
C THR A 43 10.57 2.35 -7.69
N THR A 44 11.24 1.82 -6.68
CA THR A 44 11.19 2.33 -5.31
C THR A 44 12.56 2.81 -4.86
N VAL A 45 12.58 3.92 -4.13
CA VAL A 45 13.76 4.40 -3.40
C VAL A 45 13.34 4.67 -1.97
N THR A 46 14.07 4.09 -1.02
CA THR A 46 13.88 4.32 0.42
C THR A 46 15.18 4.86 1.00
N SER A 47 15.16 6.09 1.52
CA SER A 47 16.22 6.62 2.36
C SER A 47 15.79 6.50 3.82
N SER A 48 16.66 5.98 4.66
CA SER A 48 16.41 5.87 6.10
C SER A 48 17.63 6.26 6.92
N GLU A 49 17.38 6.88 8.08
CA GLU A 49 18.41 7.23 9.06
C GLU A 49 17.96 6.75 10.45
N PRO A 50 18.41 5.56 10.87
CA PRO A 50 18.06 5.01 12.17
C PRO A 50 18.94 5.59 13.30
N GLU A 51 18.27 5.97 14.38
CA GLU A 51 18.81 6.40 15.66
C GLU A 51 18.41 5.37 16.73
N LEU A 52 19.42 4.79 17.39
CA LEU A 52 19.22 3.78 18.43
C LEU A 52 19.32 4.42 19.82
N GLN A 53 18.33 4.14 20.65
CA GLN A 53 18.29 4.49 22.06
C GLN A 53 18.35 3.21 22.87
N VAL A 54 19.54 2.94 23.40
CA VAL A 54 19.82 1.77 24.26
C VAL A 54 19.91 2.25 25.72
N PRO A 55 19.24 1.57 26.68
CA PRO A 55 19.40 1.88 28.10
C PRO A 55 20.87 1.83 28.53
N LYS A 56 21.33 2.81 29.32
CA LYS A 56 22.75 2.93 29.74
C LYS A 56 23.30 1.68 30.43
N ASP A 57 22.45 0.98 31.18
CA ASP A 57 22.83 -0.21 31.94
C ASP A 57 22.70 -1.52 31.14
N SER A 58 22.35 -1.42 29.85
CA SER A 58 22.22 -2.57 28.98
C SER A 58 23.58 -3.11 28.57
N LYS A 59 23.74 -4.44 28.64
CA LYS A 59 24.89 -5.15 28.06
C LYS A 59 24.73 -5.41 26.55
N PHE A 60 23.63 -4.93 25.95
CA PHE A 60 23.34 -5.13 24.55
C PHE A 60 24.34 -4.35 23.68
N GLN A 61 25.11 -5.05 22.85
CA GLN A 61 25.97 -4.45 21.84
C GLN A 61 25.26 -4.49 20.50
N PHE A 62 25.13 -3.34 19.84
CA PHE A 62 24.55 -3.23 18.51
C PHE A 62 25.66 -3.17 17.48
N ASP A 63 25.45 -3.79 16.31
CA ASP A 63 26.35 -3.60 15.18
C ASP A 63 26.22 -2.15 14.69
N SER A 64 27.30 -1.39 14.74
CA SER A 64 27.34 0.00 14.26
C SER A 64 26.98 0.11 12.78
N ALA A 65 27.09 -0.97 12.01
CA ALA A 65 26.65 -1.03 10.61
C ALA A 65 25.14 -0.79 10.41
N LEU A 66 24.35 -0.90 11.48
CA LEU A 66 22.91 -0.63 11.47
C LEU A 66 22.57 0.83 11.80
N THR A 67 23.57 1.69 12.01
CA THR A 67 23.40 3.13 12.23
C THR A 67 23.91 3.94 11.06
N GLY A 68 23.27 5.08 10.79
CA GLY A 68 23.65 5.99 9.72
C GLY A 68 22.72 5.93 8.51
N ARG A 69 22.82 6.96 7.67
CA ARG A 69 21.94 7.12 6.51
C ARG A 69 22.20 6.01 5.49
N SER A 70 21.13 5.33 5.13
CA SER A 70 21.12 4.32 4.06
C SER A 70 20.13 4.74 2.97
N GLU A 71 20.42 4.37 1.73
CA GLU A 71 19.51 4.51 0.60
C GLU A 71 19.41 3.16 -0.11
N VAL A 72 18.19 2.62 -0.17
CA VAL A 72 17.88 1.33 -0.76
C VAL A 72 17.01 1.55 -1.98
N TRP A 73 17.53 1.15 -3.13
CA TRP A 73 16.78 1.07 -4.38
C TRP A 73 15.99 -0.24 -4.42
N GLY A 74 14.95 -0.33 -5.23
CA GLY A 74 14.14 -1.53 -5.32
C GLY A 74 13.07 -1.46 -6.39
N SER A 75 12.29 -2.54 -6.49
CA SER A 75 11.08 -2.55 -7.29
C SER A 75 9.93 -3.13 -6.49
N LEU A 76 8.74 -2.57 -6.70
CA LEU A 76 7.49 -3.08 -6.18
C LEU A 76 6.57 -3.39 -7.35
N LYS A 77 6.10 -4.63 -7.46
CA LYS A 77 5.08 -5.02 -8.41
C LYS A 77 3.78 -5.28 -7.68
N LEU A 78 2.72 -4.62 -8.13
CA LEU A 78 1.35 -4.76 -7.64
C LEU A 78 0.51 -5.44 -8.72
N SER A 79 -0.20 -6.52 -8.39
CA SER A 79 -0.93 -7.35 -9.36
C SER A 79 -2.33 -7.73 -8.86
N SER A 80 -3.28 -7.77 -9.80
CA SER A 80 -4.64 -8.32 -9.64
C SER A 80 -4.62 -9.70 -10.28
N VAL A 81 -4.77 -10.77 -9.50
CA VAL A 81 -4.38 -12.14 -9.91
C VAL A 81 -5.49 -13.18 -9.76
N GLY A 82 -6.73 -12.75 -9.55
CA GLY A 82 -7.87 -13.65 -9.40
C GLY A 82 -9.01 -13.02 -8.62
N ARG A 83 -10.23 -13.54 -8.81
CA ARG A 83 -11.42 -13.21 -8.02
C ARG A 83 -11.88 -14.42 -7.20
N LYS A 84 -12.48 -14.17 -6.05
CA LYS A 84 -13.16 -15.21 -5.26
C LYS A 84 -14.35 -14.63 -4.54
N THR A 85 -15.45 -15.38 -4.47
CA THR A 85 -16.59 -15.03 -3.61
C THR A 85 -16.43 -15.72 -2.26
N VAL A 86 -16.52 -14.95 -1.17
CA VAL A 86 -16.46 -15.45 0.21
C VAL A 86 -17.63 -14.88 0.98
N ASP A 87 -18.49 -15.76 1.51
CA ASP A 87 -19.71 -15.39 2.23
C ASP A 87 -20.60 -14.41 1.44
N GLY A 88 -20.76 -14.67 0.14
CA GLY A 88 -21.55 -13.82 -0.77
C GLY A 88 -20.89 -12.48 -1.13
N ARG A 89 -19.67 -12.19 -0.68
CA ARG A 89 -18.92 -10.96 -1.00
C ARG A 89 -17.89 -11.21 -2.10
N ASN A 90 -17.88 -10.34 -3.10
CA ASN A 90 -16.83 -10.35 -4.13
C ASN A 90 -15.51 -9.88 -3.51
N CYS A 91 -14.49 -10.71 -3.65
CA CYS A 91 -13.15 -10.44 -3.17
C CYS A 91 -12.14 -10.56 -4.31
N ARG A 92 -11.03 -9.83 -4.16
CA ARG A 92 -9.93 -9.77 -5.10
C ARG A 92 -8.67 -10.32 -4.49
N TRP A 93 -7.96 -11.15 -5.24
CA TRP A 93 -6.58 -11.48 -4.94
C TRP A 93 -5.68 -10.36 -5.43
N ILE A 94 -4.96 -9.75 -4.48
CA ILE A 94 -3.94 -8.74 -4.72
C ILE A 94 -2.59 -9.34 -4.34
N GLU A 95 -1.63 -9.25 -5.24
CA GLU A 95 -0.23 -9.65 -5.00
C GLU A 95 0.69 -8.44 -4.99
N ILE A 96 1.54 -8.36 -3.97
CA ILE A 96 2.65 -7.40 -3.86
C ILE A 96 3.95 -8.18 -3.85
N GLU A 97 4.81 -7.90 -4.82
CA GLU A 97 6.17 -8.43 -4.91
C GLU A 97 7.16 -7.29 -4.70
N VAL A 98 8.00 -7.40 -3.67
CA VAL A 98 9.03 -6.41 -3.33
C VAL A 98 10.40 -7.03 -3.54
N LYS A 99 11.21 -6.40 -4.38
CA LYS A 99 12.58 -6.80 -4.68
C LYS A 99 13.55 -5.70 -4.30
N SER A 100 14.62 -6.08 -3.59
CA SER A 100 15.81 -5.26 -3.41
C SER A 100 16.88 -5.68 -4.43
N PRO A 101 17.61 -4.76 -5.07
CA PRO A 101 18.64 -5.07 -6.06
C PRO A 101 19.92 -5.60 -5.41
N SER A 102 20.06 -5.46 -4.09
CA SER A 102 21.21 -5.96 -3.33
C SER A 102 20.92 -7.38 -2.84
N PRO A 103 21.53 -8.41 -3.43
CA PRO A 103 21.35 -9.78 -2.97
C PRO A 103 21.78 -9.89 -1.51
N GLY A 104 20.90 -10.42 -0.66
CA GLY A 104 21.21 -10.70 0.75
C GLY A 104 20.96 -9.56 1.75
N SER A 105 20.70 -8.32 1.33
CA SER A 105 20.35 -7.24 2.29
C SER A 105 18.87 -7.31 2.70
N HIS A 106 17.99 -7.61 1.75
CA HIS A 106 16.58 -7.85 1.99
C HIS A 106 16.09 -9.00 1.10
N PRO A 107 15.52 -10.08 1.67
CA PRO A 107 14.89 -11.12 0.87
C PRO A 107 13.81 -10.52 -0.01
N GLU A 108 13.67 -11.04 -1.22
CA GLU A 108 12.44 -10.83 -1.98
C GLU A 108 11.25 -11.34 -1.18
N ILE A 109 10.17 -10.55 -1.17
CA ILE A 109 8.94 -10.86 -0.46
C ILE A 109 7.81 -10.82 -1.46
N VAL A 110 7.00 -11.87 -1.47
CA VAL A 110 5.71 -11.87 -2.18
C VAL A 110 4.60 -12.04 -1.15
N VAL A 111 3.67 -11.08 -1.14
CA VAL A 111 2.50 -11.08 -0.26
C VAL A 111 1.25 -11.19 -1.13
N LYS A 112 0.43 -12.21 -0.90
CA LYS A 112 -0.85 -12.41 -1.58
C LYS A 112 -2.01 -12.29 -0.60
N MET A 113 -2.92 -11.37 -0.88
CA MET A 113 -4.03 -11.01 0.00
C MET A 113 -5.36 -11.23 -0.71
N LEU A 114 -6.32 -11.85 -0.03
CA LEU A 114 -7.73 -11.85 -0.45
C LEU A 114 -8.46 -10.74 0.28
N ILE A 115 -8.90 -9.73 -0.46
CA ILE A 115 -9.49 -8.50 0.11
C ILE A 115 -10.87 -8.28 -0.54
N PRO A 116 -11.93 -7.95 0.22
CA PRO A 116 -13.22 -7.58 -0.38
C PRO A 116 -13.07 -6.42 -1.37
N GLU A 117 -13.67 -6.53 -2.56
CA GLU A 117 -13.52 -5.49 -3.59
C GLU A 117 -14.04 -4.13 -3.13
N LYS A 118 -15.10 -4.13 -2.32
CA LYS A 118 -15.70 -2.93 -1.74
C LYS A 118 -14.68 -2.10 -0.96
N VAL A 119 -13.82 -2.73 -0.15
CA VAL A 119 -12.87 -2.01 0.72
C VAL A 119 -11.63 -1.50 -0.02
N LEU A 120 -11.39 -1.99 -1.25
CA LEU A 120 -10.27 -1.55 -2.09
C LEU A 120 -10.55 -0.25 -2.84
N VAL A 121 -11.82 0.15 -2.95
CA VAL A 121 -12.24 1.38 -3.65
C VAL A 121 -12.86 2.42 -2.72
N GLU A 122 -13.31 2.00 -1.54
CA GLU A 122 -13.85 2.86 -0.49
C GLU A 122 -12.75 3.46 0.39
N ASP A 123 -13.13 4.47 1.19
CA ASP A 123 -12.26 5.09 2.18
C ASP A 123 -12.14 4.22 3.44
N THR A 124 -11.58 3.02 3.26
CA THR A 124 -11.40 2.05 4.35
C THR A 124 -9.97 1.52 4.33
N ASP A 125 -9.49 1.02 5.48
CA ASP A 125 -8.20 0.34 5.54
C ASP A 125 -8.33 -1.05 4.89
N PRO A 126 -7.75 -1.29 3.70
CA PRO A 126 -7.87 -2.58 3.03
C PRO A 126 -7.13 -3.69 3.78
N LEU A 127 -6.07 -3.36 4.52
CA LEU A 127 -5.28 -4.33 5.27
C LEU A 127 -6.03 -4.85 6.49
N ALA A 128 -6.86 -4.02 7.11
CA ALA A 128 -7.72 -4.42 8.22
C ALA A 128 -8.80 -5.45 7.80
N GLN A 129 -9.00 -5.66 6.50
CA GLN A 129 -10.09 -6.46 5.93
C GLN A 129 -9.57 -7.65 5.11
N VAL A 130 -8.30 -8.00 5.26
CA VAL A 130 -7.69 -9.16 4.59
C VAL A 130 -8.27 -10.45 5.17
N ILE A 131 -8.93 -11.23 4.31
CA ILE A 131 -9.55 -12.50 4.67
C ILE A 131 -8.50 -13.61 4.72
N ARG A 132 -7.64 -13.68 3.69
CA ARG A 132 -6.56 -14.68 3.58
C ARG A 132 -5.26 -14.00 3.22
N LEU A 133 -4.18 -14.48 3.82
CA LEU A 133 -2.83 -13.97 3.60
C LEU A 133 -1.87 -15.11 3.33
N TYR A 134 -1.23 -15.09 2.17
CA TYR A 134 -0.07 -15.93 1.90
C TYR A 134 1.18 -15.06 1.80
N VAL A 135 2.30 -15.59 2.29
CA VAL A 135 3.60 -14.94 2.20
C VAL A 135 4.64 -15.93 1.68
N GLN A 136 5.53 -15.45 0.83
CA GLN A 136 6.68 -16.16 0.32
C GLN A 136 7.94 -15.30 0.52
N TYR A 137 8.98 -15.92 1.09
CA TYR A 137 10.30 -15.33 1.25
C TYR A 137 11.31 -16.12 0.46
N ASP A 138 12.16 -15.46 -0.31
CA ASP A 138 13.17 -16.17 -1.12
C ASP A 138 14.24 -16.87 -0.25
N LEU A 139 14.52 -16.33 0.96
CA LEU A 139 15.56 -16.88 1.86
C LEU A 139 15.06 -17.94 2.85
N LEU A 140 13.75 -18.16 2.99
CA LEU A 140 13.19 -19.08 3.99
C LEU A 140 12.33 -20.14 3.30
N ASN A 141 12.53 -21.43 3.64
CA ASN A 141 11.73 -22.57 3.17
C ASN A 141 11.67 -22.77 1.65
N GLU A 142 12.81 -22.75 0.96
CA GLU A 142 12.91 -22.99 -0.51
C GLU A 142 12.00 -22.08 -1.35
N GLY A 143 11.56 -20.94 -0.80
CA GLY A 143 10.59 -20.07 -1.45
C GLY A 143 9.19 -20.67 -1.59
N GLN A 144 8.78 -21.62 -0.75
CA GLN A 144 7.39 -22.10 -0.77
C GLN A 144 6.43 -21.09 -0.13
N PRO A 145 5.29 -20.79 -0.77
CA PRO A 145 4.23 -20.05 -0.14
C PRO A 145 3.72 -20.63 1.17
N THR A 146 3.49 -19.76 2.16
CA THR A 146 2.92 -20.13 3.45
C THR A 146 1.63 -19.37 3.70
N LEU A 147 0.54 -20.07 4.05
CA LEU A 147 -0.68 -19.46 4.56
C LEU A 147 -0.43 -18.97 6.00
N ILE A 148 -0.76 -17.72 6.28
CA ILE A 148 -0.62 -17.15 7.62
C ILE A 148 -1.97 -17.19 8.33
N GLU A 149 -2.11 -18.14 9.26
CA GLU A 149 -3.33 -18.32 10.06
C GLU A 149 -3.26 -17.61 11.43
N ASP A 150 -2.06 -17.47 12.00
CA ASP A 150 -1.87 -16.75 13.26
C ASP A 150 -2.13 -15.24 13.08
N GLU A 151 -3.09 -14.69 13.82
CA GLU A 151 -3.52 -13.30 13.65
C GLU A 151 -2.43 -12.29 14.05
N LYS A 152 -1.57 -12.60 15.03
CA LYS A 152 -0.45 -11.74 15.40
C LYS A 152 0.56 -11.66 14.25
N ARG A 153 0.95 -12.82 13.69
CA ARG A 153 1.83 -12.92 12.53
C ARG A 153 1.20 -12.26 11.32
N LYS A 154 -0.08 -12.50 11.04
CA LYS A 154 -0.81 -11.87 9.94
C LYS A 154 -0.74 -10.35 10.02
N ARG A 155 -0.99 -9.77 11.19
CA ARG A 155 -0.87 -8.31 11.39
C ARG A 155 0.55 -7.81 11.15
N TYR A 156 1.55 -8.49 11.70
CA TYR A 156 2.96 -8.16 11.46
C TYR A 156 3.29 -8.14 9.95
N GLU A 157 2.86 -9.15 9.20
CA GLU A 157 3.13 -9.22 7.76
C GLU A 157 2.42 -8.15 6.95
N LEU A 158 1.18 -7.81 7.31
CA LEU A 158 0.45 -6.71 6.68
C LEU A 158 1.09 -5.35 7.00
N ASP A 159 1.59 -5.16 8.21
CA ASP A 159 2.27 -3.92 8.61
C ASP A 159 3.54 -3.67 7.78
N ARG A 160 4.21 -4.73 7.30
CA ARG A 160 5.40 -4.60 6.43
C ARG A 160 5.10 -4.04 5.04
N VAL A 161 3.86 -4.20 4.55
CA VAL A 161 3.42 -3.63 3.27
C VAL A 161 2.51 -2.41 3.45
N ARG A 162 2.28 -1.96 4.69
CA ARG A 162 1.34 -0.88 5.03
C ARG A 162 1.70 0.46 4.45
N LEU A 163 2.99 0.75 4.28
CA LEU A 163 3.43 1.99 3.62
C LEU A 163 2.98 2.07 2.14
N TRP A 164 2.70 0.93 1.51
CA TRP A 164 2.18 0.86 0.14
C TRP A 164 0.67 0.83 0.07
N LEU A 165 0.01 0.34 1.12
CA LEU A 165 -1.44 0.24 1.25
C LEU A 165 -1.91 1.01 2.48
N LEU A 166 -1.71 2.33 2.43
CA LEU A 166 -2.03 3.22 3.54
C LEU A 166 -3.53 3.17 3.89
N PRO A 167 -3.88 3.25 5.18
CA PRO A 167 -5.26 3.46 5.60
C PRO A 167 -5.78 4.81 5.05
N PRO A 168 -7.08 5.10 5.18
CA PRO A 168 -7.66 6.43 4.95
C PRO A 168 -6.89 7.54 5.67
N ALA A 169 -6.71 8.67 5.00
CA ALA A 169 -6.16 9.87 5.62
C ALA A 169 -7.33 10.69 6.15
N GLY A 170 -7.23 11.23 7.37
CA GLY A 170 -8.32 12.02 7.93
C GLY A 170 -8.64 13.24 7.07
N THR A 171 -7.64 14.10 6.86
CA THR A 171 -7.75 15.27 5.98
C THR A 171 -6.72 15.17 4.88
N THR A 172 -7.16 15.38 3.64
CA THR A 172 -6.27 15.48 2.48
C THR A 172 -6.34 16.87 1.87
N THR A 173 -5.22 17.34 1.34
CA THR A 173 -5.10 18.59 0.59
C THR A 173 -4.80 18.26 -0.86
N ARG A 174 -5.52 18.89 -1.78
CA ARG A 174 -5.26 18.75 -3.22
C ARG A 174 -3.95 19.45 -3.58
N LEU A 175 -3.10 18.78 -4.33
CA LEU A 175 -1.89 19.34 -4.92
C LEU A 175 -2.19 19.88 -6.32
N ASN A 176 -1.31 20.73 -6.83
CA ASN A 176 -1.35 21.16 -8.23
C ASN A 176 -1.21 19.95 -9.16
N GLU A 177 -1.86 20.03 -10.31
CA GLU A 177 -1.69 19.04 -11.37
C GLU A 177 -0.23 18.99 -11.81
N GLN A 178 0.28 17.79 -12.08
CA GLN A 178 1.66 17.59 -12.50
C GLN A 178 1.74 16.60 -13.64
N THR A 179 2.48 16.96 -14.70
CA THR A 179 2.86 16.03 -15.75
C THR A 179 4.03 15.16 -15.27
N ILE A 180 3.84 13.85 -15.21
CA ILE A 180 4.87 12.88 -14.81
C ILE A 180 5.20 12.00 -16.01
N SER A 181 6.45 12.04 -16.46
CA SER A 181 6.97 11.17 -17.51
C SER A 181 7.70 9.98 -16.91
N THR A 182 7.31 8.78 -17.32
CA THR A 182 7.85 7.50 -16.84
C THR A 182 8.11 6.57 -18.01
N LYS A 183 8.69 5.39 -17.74
CA LYS A 183 8.83 4.33 -18.74
C LYS A 183 7.47 3.79 -19.24
N ALA A 184 6.40 3.92 -18.44
CA ALA A 184 5.04 3.49 -18.82
C ALA A 184 4.30 4.53 -19.66
N GLY A 185 4.89 5.71 -19.88
CA GLY A 185 4.28 6.82 -20.59
C GLY A 185 4.29 8.12 -19.78
N THR A 186 3.64 9.14 -20.35
CA THR A 186 3.47 10.47 -19.76
C THR A 186 2.03 10.66 -19.28
N PHE A 187 1.87 11.15 -18.05
CA PHE A 187 0.58 11.24 -17.37
C PHE A 187 0.33 12.66 -16.85
N SER A 188 -0.82 13.24 -17.15
CA SER A 188 -1.28 14.51 -16.53
C SER A 188 -1.99 14.20 -15.22
N CYS A 189 -1.27 14.25 -14.11
CA CYS A 189 -1.71 13.66 -12.85
C CYS A 189 -2.35 14.68 -11.92
N GLN A 190 -3.50 14.31 -11.35
CA GLN A 190 -4.02 15.02 -10.17
C GLN A 190 -3.23 14.57 -8.93
N GLY A 191 -2.90 15.49 -8.03
CA GLY A 191 -2.19 15.16 -6.80
C GLY A 191 -3.00 15.42 -5.53
N ASP A 192 -2.69 14.68 -4.48
CA ASP A 192 -3.17 14.88 -3.12
C ASP A 192 -2.07 14.58 -2.10
N CYS A 193 -2.16 15.21 -0.93
CA CYS A 193 -1.29 14.94 0.21
C CYS A 193 -2.09 14.89 1.51
N GLY A 194 -1.50 14.29 2.53
CA GLY A 194 -2.11 14.24 3.87
C GLY A 194 -1.16 13.61 4.87
N GLU A 195 -1.64 13.48 6.11
CA GLU A 195 -0.92 12.81 7.19
C GLU A 195 -1.47 11.40 7.44
N HIS A 196 -0.59 10.47 7.78
CA HIS A 196 -0.98 9.20 8.38
C HIS A 196 -0.23 8.92 9.66
N ARG A 197 -0.89 8.15 10.51
CA ARG A 197 -0.32 7.53 11.69
C ARG A 197 -0.87 6.13 11.81
N PHE A 198 -0.03 5.17 12.13
CA PHE A 198 -0.47 3.83 12.47
C PHE A 198 0.46 3.22 13.50
N GLN A 199 -0.07 2.26 14.26
CA GLN A 199 0.70 1.39 15.12
C GLN A 199 1.00 0.12 14.34
N SER A 200 2.23 -0.38 14.44
CA SER A 200 2.62 -1.69 13.95
C SER A 200 2.78 -2.66 15.11
N THR A 201 2.53 -3.93 14.82
CA THR A 201 2.71 -5.01 15.81
C THR A 201 4.07 -5.64 15.60
N GLY A 202 4.90 -5.69 16.65
CA GLY A 202 6.14 -6.45 16.60
C GLY A 202 5.89 -7.95 16.59
N ILE A 203 6.77 -8.71 15.93
CA ILE A 203 6.71 -10.18 15.98
C ILE A 203 7.06 -10.71 17.37
N VAL A 204 8.09 -10.11 17.99
CA VAL A 204 8.54 -10.45 19.34
C VAL A 204 7.52 -9.95 20.35
N GLU A 205 7.28 -10.73 21.41
CA GLU A 205 6.41 -10.32 22.50
C GLU A 205 6.86 -8.98 23.10
N ASN A 206 5.92 -8.12 23.49
CA ASN A 206 6.18 -6.77 23.99
C ASN A 206 6.94 -5.84 23.04
N SER A 207 7.07 -6.21 21.76
CA SER A 207 7.58 -5.32 20.73
C SER A 207 6.43 -4.63 20.01
N ALA A 208 6.59 -3.34 19.76
CA ALA A 208 5.58 -2.52 19.10
C ALA A 208 6.30 -1.54 18.19
N GLY A 209 5.60 -1.06 17.17
CA GLY A 209 6.10 0.06 16.40
C GLY A 209 5.00 1.06 16.11
N SER A 210 5.41 2.21 15.61
CA SER A 210 4.51 3.22 15.11
C SER A 210 5.15 3.91 13.93
N TRP A 211 4.32 4.40 13.04
CA TRP A 211 4.75 5.28 11.97
C TRP A 211 3.89 6.52 12.00
N SER A 212 4.51 7.66 11.77
CA SER A 212 3.82 8.93 11.56
C SER A 212 4.52 9.73 10.49
N GLY A 213 3.76 10.29 9.55
CA GLY A 213 4.34 11.06 8.47
C GLY A 213 3.31 11.63 7.52
N THR A 214 3.83 12.19 6.44
CA THR A 214 3.05 12.74 5.34
C THR A 214 3.19 11.85 4.11
N PHE A 215 2.18 11.87 3.27
CA PHE A 215 2.26 11.30 1.94
C PHE A 215 1.98 12.38 0.89
N GLN A 216 2.52 12.18 -0.31
CA GLN A 216 2.12 12.86 -1.53
C GLN A 216 1.87 11.80 -2.58
N ARG A 217 0.75 11.92 -3.29
CA ARG A 217 0.33 10.95 -4.30
C ARG A 217 -0.11 11.66 -5.56
N TYR A 218 0.26 11.10 -6.70
CA TYR A 218 -0.21 11.52 -8.01
C TYR A 218 -0.92 10.38 -8.71
N ARG A 219 -2.11 10.68 -9.23
CA ARG A 219 -3.07 9.70 -9.77
C ARG A 219 -3.47 10.03 -11.20
N HIS A 220 -3.76 8.96 -11.96
CA HIS A 220 -4.22 9.02 -13.33
C HIS A 220 -5.09 7.80 -13.64
N GLU A 221 -6.19 7.98 -14.37
CA GLU A 221 -7.16 6.91 -14.68
C GLU A 221 -6.57 5.76 -15.51
N ASN A 222 -5.64 6.08 -16.42
CA ASN A 222 -4.91 5.09 -17.24
C ASN A 222 -3.85 4.28 -16.47
N ALA A 223 -3.51 4.62 -15.23
CA ALA A 223 -2.68 3.75 -14.39
C ALA A 223 -3.55 2.59 -13.88
N PRO A 224 -3.17 1.31 -13.99
CA PRO A 224 -4.05 0.19 -13.65
C PRO A 224 -4.68 0.30 -12.25
N PHE A 225 -3.87 0.60 -11.23
CA PHE A 225 -4.35 0.80 -9.85
C PHE A 225 -4.66 2.27 -9.53
N GLY A 226 -4.63 3.17 -10.51
CA GLY A 226 -4.99 4.57 -10.38
C GLY A 226 -3.89 5.46 -9.79
N VAL A 227 -2.68 4.93 -9.56
CA VAL A 227 -1.56 5.67 -8.95
C VAL A 227 -0.34 5.63 -9.86
N VAL A 228 0.23 6.80 -10.13
CA VAL A 228 1.46 6.99 -10.93
C VAL A 228 2.67 7.19 -10.02
N SER A 229 2.52 7.89 -8.90
CA SER A 229 3.58 7.97 -7.90
C SER A 229 3.04 8.14 -6.48
N LEU A 230 3.80 7.62 -5.51
CA LEU A 230 3.58 7.79 -4.09
C LEU A 230 4.91 8.17 -3.43
N SER A 231 4.92 9.22 -2.63
CA SER A 231 6.03 9.65 -1.80
C SER A 231 5.59 9.71 -0.34
N LEU A 232 6.45 9.28 0.57
CA LEU A 232 6.22 9.21 2.00
C LEU A 232 7.40 9.85 2.70
N ILE A 233 7.13 10.72 3.66
CA ILE A 233 8.16 11.32 4.52
C ILE A 233 7.65 11.24 5.95
N GLY A 234 8.37 10.56 6.81
CA GLY A 234 7.91 10.31 8.17
C GLY A 234 8.96 9.76 9.10
N ASN A 235 8.49 9.36 10.27
CA ASN A 235 9.28 8.76 11.33
C ASN A 235 8.65 7.41 11.64
N ALA A 236 9.46 6.36 11.64
CA ALA A 236 9.13 5.08 12.23
C ALA A 236 9.75 5.02 13.64
N ILE A 237 9.02 4.50 14.61
CA ILE A 237 9.54 4.16 15.93
C ILE A 237 9.30 2.67 16.10
N GLU A 238 10.33 1.92 16.43
CA GLU A 238 10.25 0.51 16.78
C GLU A 238 10.79 0.32 18.19
N GLU A 239 10.03 -0.38 19.01
CA GLU A 239 10.43 -0.83 20.34
C GLU A 239 10.64 -2.33 20.28
N ILE A 240 11.90 -2.76 20.46
CA ILE A 240 12.30 -4.15 20.42
C ILE A 240 12.56 -4.59 21.86
N ALA A 241 11.71 -5.49 22.35
CA ALA A 241 11.93 -6.12 23.64
C ALA A 241 12.84 -7.34 23.49
N THR A 242 13.95 -7.34 24.23
CA THR A 242 14.84 -8.50 24.37
C THR A 242 14.81 -8.97 25.82
N PRO A 243 15.28 -10.19 26.14
CA PRO A 243 15.38 -10.64 27.54
C PRO A 243 16.27 -9.72 28.40
N GLN A 244 17.20 -8.97 27.80
CA GLN A 244 18.18 -8.15 28.51
C GLN A 244 17.80 -6.66 28.58
N ALA A 245 17.05 -6.16 27.60
CA ALA A 245 16.71 -4.73 27.49
C ALA A 245 15.54 -4.46 26.55
N LYS A 246 14.91 -3.30 26.72
CA LYS A 246 14.02 -2.70 25.72
C LYS A 246 14.80 -1.66 24.92
N VAL A 247 15.01 -1.93 23.64
CA VAL A 247 15.71 -1.03 22.72
C VAL A 247 14.66 -0.23 21.95
N ARG A 248 14.87 1.07 21.81
CA ARG A 248 14.02 1.92 20.97
C ARG A 248 14.83 2.38 19.77
N MET A 249 14.30 2.14 18.57
CA MET A 249 14.85 2.61 17.32
C MET A 249 13.92 3.65 16.73
N LYS A 250 14.40 4.87 16.51
CA LYS A 250 13.71 5.91 15.73
C LYS A 250 14.33 5.92 14.36
N THR A 251 13.55 5.91 13.30
CA THR A 251 14.06 5.95 11.94
C THR A 251 13.34 7.04 11.18
N ASP A 252 14.09 8.02 10.69
CA ASP A 252 13.55 8.99 9.75
C ASP A 252 13.53 8.32 8.37
N VAL A 253 12.37 8.29 7.71
CA VAL A 253 12.14 7.54 6.48
C VAL A 253 11.61 8.46 5.39
N THR A 254 12.28 8.45 4.25
CA THR A 254 11.75 8.96 2.98
C THR A 254 11.61 7.80 2.02
N GLN A 255 10.42 7.59 1.48
CA GLN A 255 10.16 6.52 0.52
C GLN A 255 9.43 7.06 -0.70
N ARG A 256 9.84 6.64 -1.89
CA ARG A 256 9.23 7.05 -3.15
C ARG A 256 9.02 5.83 -4.04
N ALA A 257 7.81 5.69 -4.57
CA ALA A 257 7.46 4.74 -5.62
C ALA A 257 7.00 5.51 -6.87
N VAL A 258 7.57 5.18 -8.03
CA VAL A 258 7.18 5.78 -9.33
C VAL A 258 6.86 4.64 -10.29
N LEU A 259 5.68 4.72 -10.90
CA LEU A 259 5.23 3.77 -11.92
C LEU A 259 6.24 3.74 -13.06
N THR A 260 6.61 2.54 -13.49
CA THR A 260 7.58 2.34 -14.56
C THR A 260 7.05 1.45 -15.67
N GLU A 261 6.27 0.42 -15.33
CA GLU A 261 5.70 -0.47 -16.33
C GLU A 261 4.29 -0.89 -15.91
N THR A 262 3.47 -1.22 -16.88
CA THR A 262 2.11 -1.74 -16.69
C THR A 262 1.89 -2.88 -17.66
N GLY A 263 0.94 -3.75 -17.35
CA GLY A 263 0.56 -4.78 -18.30
C GLY A 263 -0.64 -5.59 -17.86
N ILE A 264 -0.94 -6.59 -18.67
CA ILE A 264 -1.99 -7.59 -18.47
C ILE A 264 -1.36 -8.99 -18.39
N GLY A 265 -2.17 -10.01 -18.07
CA GLY A 265 -1.72 -11.39 -17.98
C GLY A 265 -0.89 -11.73 -16.74
N ALA A 266 -1.00 -10.94 -15.66
CA ALA A 266 -0.48 -11.30 -14.35
C ALA A 266 -1.06 -12.65 -13.91
N LYS A 267 -0.16 -13.57 -13.56
CA LYS A 267 -0.51 -14.85 -12.96
C LYS A 267 0.00 -14.86 -11.54
N SER A 268 -0.73 -15.53 -10.66
CA SER A 268 -0.30 -15.64 -9.28
C SER A 268 0.98 -16.46 -9.15
N ARG A 269 1.92 -16.02 -8.31
CA ARG A 269 3.07 -16.84 -7.93
C ARG A 269 2.68 -18.01 -7.03
N PHE A 270 1.47 -17.98 -6.50
CA PHE A 270 0.89 -18.96 -5.56
C PHE A 270 -0.02 -19.98 -6.24
N SER A 271 0.12 -20.20 -7.56
CA SER A 271 -0.79 -21.02 -8.38
C SER A 271 -1.04 -22.46 -7.91
N ARG A 272 -0.26 -22.98 -6.95
CA ARG A 272 -0.40 -24.33 -6.39
C ARG A 272 -1.24 -24.41 -5.10
N VAL A 273 -1.71 -23.29 -4.56
CA VAL A 273 -2.25 -23.22 -3.18
C VAL A 273 -3.70 -22.69 -3.12
N GLU A 274 -4.39 -22.58 -4.27
CA GLU A 274 -5.74 -22.01 -4.38
C GLU A 274 -6.90 -23.00 -4.23
#